data_AF-A0A1F1SZ98-F1
#
_entry.id   AF-A0A1F1SZ98-F1
#
_cell.length_a   1.000
_cell.length_b   1.000
_cell.length_c   1.000
_cell.angle_alpha   90.00
_cell.angle_beta   90.00
_cell.angle_gamma   90.00
#
_symmetry.space_group_name_H-M   'P 1'
#
loop_
_entity.id
_entity.type
_entity.pdbx_description
1 polymer ?
#
loop_
_entity_poly.entity_id
_entity_poly.type
_entity_poly.pdbx_seq_one_letter_code
_entity_poly.pdbx_strand_id
1 'polypeptide(L)' 'MPTENLLTPDTLRRICWTPPAPITPETVDAFLTERGARPWQVENVGAIVTVALLDPDPAGA' A
#
# COMPACT_ATOMS: atom_id res chain seq x y z
N MET A 1 -0.80 16.49 -8.45
CA MET A 1 -1.26 15.33 -9.25
C MET A 1 -2.62 14.90 -8.73
N PRO A 2 -3.54 14.39 -9.58
CA PRO A 2 -4.82 13.86 -9.10
C PRO A 2 -4.59 12.62 -8.24
N THR A 3 -5.39 12.45 -7.19
CA THR A 3 -5.34 11.34 -6.23
C THR A 3 -5.52 9.98 -6.92
N GLU A 4 -6.27 9.95 -8.02
CA GLU A 4 -6.47 8.78 -8.89
C GLU A 4 -5.18 8.24 -9.53
N ASN A 5 -4.10 9.03 -9.56
CA ASN A 5 -2.77 8.63 -10.05
C ASN A 5 -1.83 8.15 -8.92
N LEU A 6 -2.27 8.11 -7.65
CA LEU A 6 -1.39 7.69 -6.54
C LEU A 6 -1.07 6.20 -6.60
N LEU A 7 -2.06 5.37 -6.89
CA LEU A 7 -1.89 3.93 -7.00
C LEU A 7 -2.96 3.35 -7.91
N THR A 8 -2.63 2.27 -8.63
CA THR A 8 -3.65 1.57 -9.40
C THR A 8 -4.65 0.92 -8.44
N PRO A 9 -5.97 1.01 -8.72
CA PRO A 9 -6.99 0.39 -7.87
C PRO A 9 -6.84 -1.13 -7.79
N ASP A 10 -6.20 -1.76 -8.79
CA ASP A 10 -5.83 -3.18 -8.72
C ASP A 10 -4.79 -3.47 -7.64
N THR A 11 -3.70 -2.69 -7.58
CA THR A 11 -2.64 -2.88 -6.58
C THR A 11 -3.17 -2.68 -5.16
N LEU A 12 -4.03 -1.67 -4.94
CA LEU A 12 -4.70 -1.46 -3.65
C LEU A 12 -5.58 -2.64 -3.25
N ARG A 13 -6.44 -3.15 -4.15
CA ARG A 13 -7.22 -4.35 -3.85
C ARG A 13 -6.29 -5.52 -3.53
N ARG A 14 -5.24 -5.74 -4.32
CA ARG A 14 -4.39 -6.91 -4.12
C ARG A 14 -3.68 -6.89 -2.78
N ILE A 15 -3.15 -5.75 -2.34
CA ILE A 15 -2.44 -5.68 -1.06
C ILE A 15 -3.40 -5.86 0.12
N CYS A 16 -4.66 -5.42 0.01
CA CYS A 16 -5.68 -5.66 1.04
C CYS A 16 -6.08 -7.14 1.14
N TRP A 17 -6.17 -7.87 0.02
CA TRP A 17 -6.58 -9.29 0.01
C TRP A 17 -5.42 -10.27 0.18
N THR A 18 -4.20 -9.87 -0.15
CA THR A 18 -3.01 -10.70 -0.07
C THR A 18 -1.83 -9.84 0.42
N PRO A 19 -1.89 -9.38 1.68
CA PRO A 19 -0.82 -8.56 2.23
C PRO A 19 0.49 -9.37 2.31
N PRO A 20 1.65 -8.70 2.17
CA PRO A 20 2.92 -9.36 2.38
C PRO A 20 3.07 -9.84 3.83
N ALA A 21 3.80 -10.94 4.02
CA ALA A 21 4.15 -11.47 5.33
C ALA A 21 5.68 -11.59 5.44
N PRO A 22 6.34 -10.92 6.40
CA PRO A 22 5.76 -10.04 7.42
C PRO A 22 5.22 -8.71 6.85
N ILE A 23 4.32 -8.03 7.57
CA ILE A 23 3.85 -6.69 7.20
C ILE A 23 4.86 -5.68 7.74
N THR A 24 5.74 -5.21 6.87
CA THR A 24 6.78 -4.21 7.15
C THR A 24 6.86 -3.19 6.02
N PRO A 25 7.42 -1.98 6.25
CA PRO A 25 7.57 -0.97 5.20
C PRO A 25 8.31 -1.53 3.98
N GLU A 26 9.40 -2.27 4.20
CA GLU A 26 10.22 -2.86 3.14
C GLU A 26 9.43 -3.87 2.30
N THR A 27 8.65 -4.74 2.94
CA THR A 27 7.83 -5.73 2.23
C THR A 27 6.63 -5.12 1.50
N VAL A 28 6.06 -4.03 2.04
CA VAL A 28 4.95 -3.30 1.41
C VAL A 28 5.48 -2.55 0.20
N ASP A 29 6.59 -1.83 0.34
CA ASP A 29 7.24 -1.11 -0.77
C ASP A 29 7.66 -2.06 -1.90
N ALA A 30 8.20 -3.23 -1.57
CA ALA A 30 8.51 -4.27 -2.54
C ALA A 30 7.24 -4.75 -3.28
N PHE A 31 6.15 -5.02 -2.54
CA PHE A 31 4.88 -5.43 -3.13
C PHE A 31 4.30 -4.40 -4.10
N LEU A 32 4.38 -3.11 -3.72
CA LEU A 32 3.92 -2.00 -4.56
C LEU A 32 4.78 -1.86 -5.82
N THR A 33 6.11 -1.93 -5.67
CA THR A 33 7.07 -1.79 -6.76
C THR A 33 6.96 -2.92 -7.77
N GLU A 34 6.80 -4.17 -7.32
CA GLU A 34 6.60 -5.34 -8.19
C GLU A 34 5.35 -5.19 -9.09
N ARG A 35 4.36 -4.42 -8.62
CA ARG A 35 3.12 -4.12 -9.34
C ARG A 35 3.17 -2.84 -10.15
N GLY A 36 4.37 -2.27 -10.32
CA GLY A 36 4.60 -1.10 -11.16
C GLY A 36 4.34 0.24 -10.47
N ALA A 37 4.25 0.28 -9.13
CA ALA A 37 4.28 1.56 -8.41
C ALA A 37 5.65 2.22 -8.64
N ARG A 38 5.62 3.50 -8.99
CA ARG A 38 6.83 4.31 -9.18
C ARG A 38 7.42 4.69 -7.82
N PRO A 39 8.73 5.01 -7.75
CA PRO A 39 9.40 5.36 -6.49
C PRO A 39 8.64 6.44 -5.70
N TRP A 40 8.26 7.53 -6.37
CA TRP A 40 7.52 8.62 -5.72
C TRP A 40 6.14 8.18 -5.18
N GLN A 41 5.48 7.19 -5.78
CA GLN A 41 4.19 6.67 -5.28
C GLN A 41 4.43 5.87 -4.00
N VAL A 42 5.42 4.99 -4.02
CA VAL A 42 5.83 4.17 -2.88
C VAL A 42 6.22 5.05 -1.69
N GLU A 43 7.03 6.09 -1.92
CA GLU A 43 7.43 7.04 -0.87
C GLU A 43 6.23 7.77 -0.24
N ASN A 44 5.16 8.03 -1.01
CA ASN A 44 3.97 8.73 -0.51
C ASN A 44 2.98 7.79 0.21
N VAL A 45 2.89 6.52 -0.19
CA VAL A 45 1.81 5.62 0.26
C VAL A 45 2.30 4.44 1.10
N GLY A 46 3.56 4.03 0.99
CA GLY A 46 4.10 2.80 1.58
C GLY A 46 3.93 2.77 3.09
N ALA A 47 4.29 3.87 3.76
CA ALA A 47 4.11 4.02 5.21
C ALA A 47 2.63 3.99 5.63
N ILE A 48 1.75 4.70 4.90
CA ILE A 48 0.32 4.78 5.21
C ILE A 48 -0.33 3.39 5.07
N VAL A 49 -0.02 2.69 3.97
CA VAL A 49 -0.54 1.35 3.70
C VAL A 49 -0.01 0.35 4.73
N THR A 50 1.28 0.44 5.10
CA THR A 50 1.85 -0.43 6.13
C THR A 50 1.12 -0.30 7.46
N VAL A 51 0.86 0.95 7.91
CA VAL A 51 0.12 1.20 9.16
C VAL A 51 -1.30 0.67 9.05
N ALA A 52 -2.01 0.96 7.96
CA ALA A 52 -3.39 0.51 7.74
C ALA A 52 -3.53 -1.03 7.69
N LEU A 53 -2.49 -1.74 7.27
CA LEU A 53 -2.46 -3.21 7.26
C LEU A 53 -2.17 -3.79 8.66
N LEU A 54 -1.40 -3.08 9.48
CA LEU A 54 -1.06 -3.51 10.86
C LEU A 54 -2.20 -3.24 11.84
N ASP A 55 -2.88 -2.12 11.67
CA ASP A 55 -4.04 -1.71 12.46
C ASP A 55 -5.18 -1.37 11.50
N PRO A 56 -5.94 -2.37 11.05
CA PRO A 56 -7.13 -2.13 10.25
C PRO A 56 -8.20 -1.58 11.19
N ASP A 57 -8.16 -0.28 11.46
CA ASP A 57 -9.25 0.41 12.15
C ASP A 57 -10.54 0.12 11.36
N PRO A 58 -11.55 -0.50 11.99
CA PRO A 58 -12.81 -0.81 11.33
C PRO A 58 -13.65 0.47 11.25
N ALA A 59 -13.15 1.46 10.49
CA ALA A 59 -13.82 2.72 10.20
C ALA A 59 -14.45 3.41 11.44
N GLY A 60 -13.61 4.01 12.28
CA GLY A 60 -13.98 5.00 13.29
C GLY A 60 -15.01 4.52 14.31
N ALA A 61 -14.54 3.97 15.43
CA ALA A 61 -15.36 3.85 16.64
C ALA A 61 -15.76 5.22 17.21
#